data_AF-A0A4Y2LCT0-F1
#
_entry.id   AF-A0A4Y2LCT0-F1
#
_cell.length_a   1.000
_cell.length_b   1.000
_cell.length_c   1.000
_cell.angle_alpha   90.00
_cell.angle_beta   90.00
_cell.angle_gamma   90.00
#
_symmetry.space_group_name_H-M   'P 1'
#
loop_
_entity.id
_entity.type
_entity.pdbx_description
1 polymer ?
#
loop_
_entity_poly.entity_id
_entity_poly.type
_entity_poly.pdbx_seq_one_letter_code
_entity_poly.pdbx_strand_id
1 'polypeptide(L)'
;MNSGNWTFVYRIENNIVRKFVDFICAYAYYSIYMELPLFIALSISVLIHQYGVLLVEYKKDLNSNNFPRTPVNYSKIAKDYNEIEEDVIFLKDTLSVPLFFSLLLSVLHLYTALSSISQLEFPLHSAMELCNNAITGTAVLFSLAYFSCKIPEYMSEIKSSIGWLIDKHEFNHSNGVKDLLILHRIERKETIYLSACGAIYFKRNFLPYVYGALLIYVLHISNSKMKNSPGNLSVSS
;
A
#
# COMPACT_ATOMS: atom_id res chain seq x y z
N MET A 1 18.62 4.55 -49.97
CA MET A 1 19.35 5.03 -48.78
C MET A 1 18.85 4.25 -47.58
N ASN A 2 19.66 3.32 -47.08
CA ASN A 2 19.33 2.45 -45.94
C ASN A 2 19.85 3.11 -44.66
N SER A 3 18.96 3.56 -43.78
CA SER A 3 19.31 4.03 -42.43
C SER A 3 19.51 2.82 -41.51
N GLY A 4 20.74 2.31 -41.47
CA GLY A 4 21.14 1.34 -40.46
C GLY A 4 21.28 2.04 -39.11
N ASN A 5 20.48 1.65 -38.13
CA ASN A 5 20.71 2.04 -36.73
C ASN A 5 21.90 1.23 -36.21
N TRP A 6 22.96 1.95 -35.86
CA TRP A 6 24.20 1.42 -35.31
C TRP A 6 24.08 1.37 -33.78
N THR A 7 23.94 0.18 -33.22
CA THR A 7 24.26 -0.07 -31.82
C THR A 7 25.29 -1.21 -31.77
N PHE A 8 26.53 -0.83 -31.40
CA PHE A 8 27.70 -1.69 -31.16
C PHE A 8 28.12 -2.69 -32.27
N VAL A 9 28.98 -2.20 -33.17
CA VAL A 9 30.11 -2.87 -33.89
C VAL A 9 29.86 -4.19 -34.67
N TYR A 10 28.71 -4.85 -34.60
CA TYR A 10 28.40 -6.02 -35.43
C TYR A 10 27.07 -5.86 -36.13
N ARG A 11 27.07 -5.97 -37.47
CA ARG A 11 25.85 -5.97 -38.28
C ARG A 11 25.15 -7.31 -38.06
N ILE A 12 24.23 -7.37 -37.10
CA ILE A 12 23.40 -8.55 -36.87
C ILE A 12 22.42 -8.67 -38.05
N GLU A 13 22.77 -9.45 -39.06
CA GLU A 13 21.94 -9.68 -40.25
C GLU A 13 20.67 -10.49 -39.94
N ASN A 14 20.67 -11.23 -38.82
CA ASN A 14 19.56 -12.09 -38.44
C ASN A 14 18.52 -11.34 -37.59
N ASN A 15 17.35 -11.09 -38.17
CA ASN A 15 16.23 -10.37 -37.55
C ASN A 15 15.78 -10.96 -36.20
N ILE A 16 15.95 -12.27 -36.00
CA ILE A 16 15.62 -12.95 -34.74
C ILE A 16 16.59 -12.55 -33.62
N VAL A 17 17.89 -12.56 -33.91
CA VAL A 17 18.95 -12.21 -32.94
C VAL A 17 18.81 -10.75 -32.54
N ARG A 18 18.52 -9.86 -33.50
CA ARG A 18 18.29 -8.43 -33.22
C ARG A 18 17.10 -8.21 -32.29
N LYS A 19 15.96 -8.85 -32.55
CA LYS A 19 14.77 -8.79 -31.67
C LYS A 19 15.06 -9.30 -30.25
N PHE A 20 15.87 -10.36 -30.13
CA PHE A 20 16.24 -10.92 -28.84
C PHE A 20 17.15 -9.98 -28.03
N VAL A 21 18.14 -9.37 -28.69
CA VAL A 21 19.01 -8.37 -28.07
C VAL A 21 18.21 -7.13 -27.66
N ASP A 22 17.34 -6.62 -28.54
CA ASP A 22 16.47 -5.48 -28.24
C ASP A 22 15.57 -5.77 -27.02
N PHE A 23 15.06 -7.00 -26.90
CA PHE A 23 14.25 -7.43 -25.75
C PHE A 23 15.06 -7.47 -24.45
N ILE A 24 16.28 -8.02 -24.46
CA ILE A 24 17.17 -8.04 -23.28
C ILE A 24 17.56 -6.63 -22.86
N CYS A 25 17.90 -5.77 -23.82
CA CYS A 25 18.25 -4.38 -23.54
C CYS A 25 17.06 -3.60 -22.95
N ALA A 26 15.86 -3.78 -23.50
CA ALA A 26 14.64 -3.17 -22.94
C ALA A 26 14.38 -3.69 -21.52
N TYR A 27 14.47 -5.01 -21.29
CA TYR A 27 14.32 -5.59 -19.95
C TYR A 27 15.32 -5.00 -18.94
N ALA A 28 16.61 -4.94 -19.29
CA ALA A 28 17.65 -4.40 -18.42
C ALA A 28 17.39 -2.91 -18.10
N TYR A 29 17.04 -2.12 -19.12
CA TYR A 29 16.74 -0.70 -18.96
C TYR A 29 15.58 -0.44 -18.00
N TYR A 30 14.43 -1.09 -18.23
CA TYR A 30 13.27 -0.91 -17.36
C TYR A 30 13.47 -1.53 -15.97
N SER A 31 14.25 -2.61 -15.83
CA SER A 31 14.55 -3.18 -14.51
C SER A 31 15.29 -2.18 -13.62
N ILE A 32 16.29 -1.48 -14.18
CA ILE A 32 17.04 -0.44 -13.45
C ILE A 32 16.13 0.76 -13.11
N TYR A 33 15.27 1.18 -14.04
CA TYR A 33 14.36 2.29 -13.81
C TYR A 33 13.35 2.01 -12.67
N MET A 34 12.94 0.75 -12.51
CA MET A 34 11.94 0.33 -11.52
C MET A 34 12.50 0.01 -10.14
N GLU A 35 13.82 -0.12 -10.04
CA GLU A 35 14.52 -0.46 -8.82
C GLU A 35 14.26 0.59 -7.72
N LEU A 36 14.35 1.88 -8.05
CA LEU A 36 14.17 2.97 -7.09
C LEU A 36 12.74 3.06 -6.51
N PRO A 37 11.65 3.08 -7.32
CA PRO A 37 10.28 3.04 -6.78
C PRO A 37 10.02 1.86 -5.84
N LEU A 38 10.52 0.67 -6.20
CA LEU A 38 10.36 -0.53 -5.40
C LEU A 38 11.15 -0.45 -4.09
N PHE A 39 12.39 0.03 -4.11
CA PHE A 39 13.17 0.23 -2.89
C PHE A 39 12.54 1.22 -1.92
N ILE A 40 12.00 2.33 -2.43
CA ILE A 40 11.30 3.32 -1.60
C ILE A 40 10.06 2.67 -0.95
N ALA A 41 9.24 1.99 -1.74
CA ALA A 41 8.04 1.33 -1.25
C ALA A 41 8.35 0.23 -0.23
N LEU A 42 9.40 -0.56 -0.46
CA LEU A 42 9.87 -1.58 0.48
C LEU A 42 10.39 -0.94 1.77
N SER A 43 11.17 0.13 1.69
CA SER A 43 11.70 0.83 2.87
C SER A 43 10.57 1.35 3.75
N ILE A 44 9.58 2.01 3.14
CA ILE A 44 8.36 2.46 3.85
C ILE A 44 7.62 1.27 4.45
N SER A 45 7.44 0.19 3.68
CA SER A 45 6.71 -1.01 4.11
C SER A 45 7.39 -1.72 5.28
N VAL A 46 8.73 -1.82 5.26
CA VAL A 46 9.53 -2.41 6.36
C VAL A 46 9.40 -1.56 7.61
N LEU A 47 9.47 -0.23 7.48
CA LEU A 47 9.33 0.66 8.62
C LEU A 47 7.94 0.54 9.25
N ILE A 48 6.87 0.54 8.45
CA ILE A 48 5.51 0.28 8.95
C ILE A 48 5.41 -1.12 9.59
N HIS A 49 6.01 -2.13 8.98
CA HIS A 49 6.00 -3.49 9.52
C HIS A 49 6.66 -3.57 10.89
N GLN A 50 7.79 -2.89 11.11
CA GLN A 50 8.49 -2.86 12.40
C GLN A 50 7.61 -2.29 13.51
N TYR A 51 6.92 -1.17 13.26
CA TYR A 51 5.93 -0.64 14.21
C TYR A 51 4.75 -1.59 14.41
N GLY A 52 4.33 -2.30 13.37
CA GLY A 52 3.34 -3.37 13.48
C GLY A 52 3.79 -4.52 14.40
N VAL A 53 5.07 -4.91 14.35
CA VAL A 53 5.64 -5.93 15.24
C VAL A 53 5.61 -5.46 16.69
N LEU A 54 5.96 -4.20 16.96
CA LEU A 54 5.87 -3.63 18.32
C LEU A 54 4.44 -3.68 18.88
N LEU A 55 3.44 -3.36 18.06
CA LEU A 55 2.03 -3.47 18.45
C LEU A 55 1.62 -4.92 18.77
N VAL A 56 2.09 -5.88 17.97
CA VAL A 56 1.82 -7.30 18.20
C VAL A 56 2.50 -7.81 19.48
N GLU A 57 3.71 -7.36 19.76
CA GLU A 57 4.44 -7.70 20.99
C GLU A 57 3.72 -7.15 22.22
N TYR A 58 3.35 -5.86 22.20
CA TYR A 58 2.56 -5.26 23.26
C TYR A 58 1.23 -5.99 23.52
N LYS A 59 0.54 -6.42 22.47
CA LYS A 59 -0.67 -7.25 22.59
C LYS A 59 -0.38 -8.60 23.27
N LYS A 60 0.75 -9.24 22.96
CA LYS A 60 1.14 -10.51 23.62
C LYS A 60 1.39 -10.29 25.10
N ASP A 61 2.06 -9.20 25.44
CA ASP A 61 2.34 -8.82 26.83
C ASP A 61 1.03 -8.60 27.59
N LEU A 62 0.09 -7.83 27.03
CA LEU A 62 -1.26 -7.62 27.59
C LEU A 62 -2.01 -8.93 27.89
N ASN A 63 -1.86 -9.93 27.03
CA ASN A 63 -2.53 -11.23 27.18
C ASN A 63 -1.75 -12.22 28.06
N SER A 64 -0.52 -11.89 28.46
CA SER A 64 0.31 -12.77 29.29
C SER A 64 -0.29 -12.90 30.69
N ASN A 65 -0.38 -14.14 31.19
CA ASN A 65 -0.94 -14.44 32.53
C ASN A 65 -0.09 -13.88 33.70
N ASN A 66 1.02 -13.19 33.41
CA ASN A 66 2.00 -12.70 34.39
C ASN A 66 1.74 -11.28 34.88
N PHE A 67 0.64 -10.62 34.49
CA PHE A 67 0.24 -9.35 35.09
C PHE A 67 -0.52 -9.60 36.41
N PRO A 68 0.09 -9.43 37.59
CA PRO A 68 -0.68 -9.38 38.83
C PRO A 68 -1.68 -8.24 38.72
N ARG A 69 -2.98 -8.55 38.83
CA ARG A 69 -4.12 -7.64 38.64
C ARG A 69 -4.22 -6.62 39.77
N THR A 70 -3.20 -5.80 39.91
CA THR A 70 -3.07 -4.75 40.90
C THR A 70 -3.14 -3.40 40.18
N PRO A 71 -3.67 -2.36 40.83
CA PRO A 71 -3.84 -1.03 40.23
C PRO A 71 -2.52 -0.43 39.69
N VAL A 72 -1.38 -0.77 40.30
CA VAL A 72 -0.04 -0.40 39.82
C VAL A 72 0.21 -0.88 38.39
N ASN A 73 -0.32 -2.04 38.01
CA ASN A 73 -0.16 -2.57 36.65
C ASN A 73 -1.07 -1.91 35.61
N TYR A 74 -2.22 -1.35 35.99
CA TYR A 74 -3.07 -0.61 35.03
C TYR A 74 -2.48 0.74 34.65
N SER A 75 -1.87 1.44 35.62
CA SER A 75 -1.13 2.67 35.33
C SER A 75 0.05 2.42 34.39
N LYS A 76 0.72 1.26 34.52
CA LYS A 76 1.78 0.82 33.61
C LYS A 76 1.25 0.55 32.20
N ILE A 77 0.17 -0.24 32.07
CA ILE A 77 -0.50 -0.49 30.79
C ILE A 77 -0.88 0.82 30.10
N ALA A 78 -1.42 1.78 30.86
CA ALA A 78 -1.80 3.06 30.31
C ALA A 78 -0.61 3.89 29.82
N LYS A 79 0.50 3.85 30.56
CA LYS A 79 1.75 4.51 30.18
C LYS A 79 2.32 3.89 28.89
N ASP A 80 2.48 2.57 28.88
CA ASP A 80 3.02 1.83 27.74
C ASP A 80 2.14 2.02 26.49
N TYR A 81 0.81 2.05 26.64
CA TYR A 81 -0.10 2.37 25.54
C TYR A 81 0.10 3.79 24.99
N ASN A 82 0.25 4.80 25.86
CA ASN A 82 0.43 6.18 25.40
C ASN A 82 1.77 6.35 24.68
N GLU A 83 2.85 5.69 25.14
CA GLU A 83 4.14 5.68 24.43
C GLU A 83 3.99 5.08 23.02
N ILE A 84 3.31 3.93 22.90
CA ILE A 84 3.02 3.30 21.61
C ILE A 84 2.12 4.20 20.72
N GLU A 85 1.15 4.87 21.30
CA GLU A 85 0.26 5.77 20.58
C GLU A 85 1.03 6.97 20.00
N GLU A 86 1.91 7.58 20.79
CA GLU A 86 2.80 8.66 20.36
C GLU A 86 3.72 8.20 19.22
N ASP A 87 4.28 7.00 19.32
CA ASP A 87 5.08 6.36 18.29
C ASP A 87 4.31 6.15 16.97
N VAL A 88 3.05 5.70 17.04
CA VAL A 88 2.17 5.53 15.87
C VAL A 88 1.77 6.87 15.26
N ILE A 89 1.55 7.90 16.08
CA ILE A 89 1.29 9.27 15.59
C ILE A 89 2.53 9.81 14.87
N PHE A 90 3.71 9.66 15.46
CA PHE A 90 4.98 10.06 14.85
C PHE A 90 5.21 9.35 13.52
N LEU A 91 4.95 8.04 13.46
CA LEU A 91 4.99 7.24 12.23
C LEU A 91 4.05 7.80 11.17
N LYS A 92 2.80 8.08 11.54
CA LYS A 92 1.77 8.64 10.64
C LYS A 92 2.22 9.97 10.04
N ASP A 93 2.69 10.88 10.89
CA ASP A 93 3.05 12.23 10.46
C ASP A 93 4.31 12.20 9.57
N THR A 94 5.30 11.38 9.93
CA THR A 94 6.54 11.20 9.17
C THR A 94 6.30 10.57 7.80
N LEU A 95 5.45 9.54 7.74
CA LEU A 95 5.19 8.81 6.50
C LEU A 95 4.12 9.44 5.62
N SER A 96 3.39 10.45 6.10
CA SER A 96 2.29 11.09 5.38
C SER A 96 2.67 11.55 3.97
N VAL A 97 3.81 12.22 3.84
CA VAL A 97 4.32 12.72 2.55
C VAL A 97 4.94 11.61 1.70
N PRO A 98 5.85 10.75 2.21
CA PRO A 98 6.38 9.61 1.47
C PRO A 98 5.30 8.68 0.91
N LEU A 99 4.30 8.33 1.72
CA LEU A 99 3.18 7.49 1.30
C LEU A 99 2.40 8.11 0.14
N PHE A 100 2.22 9.43 0.15
CA PHE A 100 1.51 10.13 -0.93
C PHE A 100 2.27 10.05 -2.24
N PHE A 101 3.58 10.33 -2.23
CA PHE A 101 4.39 10.25 -3.45
C PHE A 101 4.50 8.82 -3.98
N SER A 102 4.69 7.83 -3.12
CA SER A 102 4.76 6.43 -3.55
C SER A 102 3.41 5.91 -4.08
N LEU A 103 2.29 6.33 -3.47
CA LEU A 103 0.96 6.05 -4.01
C LEU A 103 0.74 6.69 -5.38
N LEU A 104 1.05 7.98 -5.51
CA LEU A 104 0.90 8.71 -6.77
C LEU A 104 1.72 8.04 -7.87
N LEU A 105 2.98 7.72 -7.58
CA LEU A 105 3.87 7.04 -8.51
C LEU A 105 3.32 5.67 -8.93
N SER A 106 2.81 4.89 -7.98
CA SER A 106 2.17 3.61 -8.26
C SER A 106 0.95 3.75 -9.17
N VAL A 107 0.07 4.71 -8.89
CA VAL A 107 -1.11 4.99 -9.72
C VAL A 107 -0.70 5.44 -11.12
N LEU A 108 0.35 6.25 -11.28
CA LEU A 108 0.87 6.67 -12.58
C LEU A 108 1.44 5.49 -13.39
N HIS A 109 2.14 4.56 -12.75
CA HIS A 109 2.60 3.34 -13.40
C HIS A 109 1.42 2.48 -13.88
N LEU A 110 0.42 2.25 -13.03
CA LEU A 110 -0.79 1.51 -13.40
C LEU A 110 -1.57 2.21 -14.53
N TYR A 111 -1.71 3.53 -14.45
CA TYR A 111 -2.34 4.34 -15.48
C TYR A 111 -1.63 4.19 -16.83
N THR A 112 -0.29 4.26 -16.83
CA THR A 112 0.52 4.12 -18.05
C THR A 112 0.33 2.73 -18.66
N ALA A 113 0.36 1.67 -17.84
CA ALA A 113 0.10 0.31 -18.30
C ALA A 113 -1.31 0.17 -18.92
N LEU A 114 -2.34 0.70 -18.27
CA LEU A 114 -3.73 0.65 -18.75
C LEU A 114 -3.95 1.46 -20.02
N SER A 115 -3.32 2.63 -20.12
CA SER A 115 -3.34 3.48 -21.32
C SER A 115 -2.72 2.73 -22.51
N SER A 116 -1.56 2.09 -22.29
CA SER A 116 -0.92 1.26 -23.29
C SER A 116 -1.82 0.10 -23.72
N ILE A 117 -2.41 -0.68 -22.80
CA ILE A 117 -3.34 -1.80 -23.12
C ILE A 117 -4.45 -1.36 -24.06
N SER A 118 -4.89 -0.12 -23.94
CA SER A 118 -5.98 0.41 -24.74
C SER A 118 -5.57 0.67 -26.20
N GLN A 119 -4.28 0.71 -26.56
CA GLN A 119 -3.79 0.99 -27.92
C GLN A 119 -3.93 -0.24 -28.84
N LEU A 120 -4.26 -0.01 -30.13
CA LEU A 120 -4.66 -1.05 -31.08
C LEU A 120 -3.47 -1.84 -31.67
N GLU A 121 -2.28 -1.24 -31.71
CA GLU A 121 -1.06 -1.86 -32.25
C GLU A 121 0.03 -1.89 -31.19
N PHE A 122 0.57 -3.08 -30.91
CA PHE A 122 1.49 -3.33 -29.80
C PHE A 122 2.87 -3.78 -30.30
N PRO A 123 3.87 -2.89 -30.34
CA PRO A 123 5.24 -3.30 -30.60
C PRO A 123 5.81 -4.05 -29.39
N LEU A 124 6.69 -5.03 -29.64
CA LEU A 124 7.22 -5.94 -28.61
C LEU A 124 7.96 -5.20 -27.46
N HIS A 125 8.66 -4.09 -27.76
CA HIS A 125 9.33 -3.28 -26.74
C HIS A 125 8.32 -2.59 -25.78
N SER A 126 7.16 -2.19 -26.30
CA SER A 126 6.07 -1.59 -25.51
C SER A 126 5.36 -2.60 -24.62
N ALA A 127 5.43 -3.90 -24.95
CA ALA A 127 4.92 -4.97 -24.09
C ALA A 127 5.75 -5.11 -22.81
N MET A 128 7.08 -4.98 -22.90
CA MET A 128 7.96 -5.03 -21.73
C MET A 128 7.73 -3.84 -20.80
N GLU A 129 7.63 -2.64 -21.36
CA GLU A 129 7.28 -1.42 -20.61
C GLU A 129 5.94 -1.57 -19.88
N LEU A 130 4.92 -2.07 -20.57
CA LEU A 130 3.59 -2.32 -20.02
C LEU A 130 3.65 -3.30 -18.85
N CYS A 131 4.29 -4.45 -19.03
CA CYS A 131 4.42 -5.46 -17.98
C CYS A 131 5.13 -4.89 -16.76
N ASN A 132 6.24 -4.17 -16.96
CA ASN A 132 6.98 -3.57 -15.86
C ASN A 132 6.14 -2.51 -15.14
N ASN A 133 5.51 -1.60 -15.85
CA ASN A 133 4.62 -0.59 -15.26
C ASN A 133 3.47 -1.22 -14.48
N ALA A 134 2.84 -2.27 -15.02
CA ALA A 134 1.79 -3.00 -14.32
C ALA A 134 2.31 -3.66 -13.03
N ILE A 135 3.45 -4.37 -13.11
CA ILE A 135 4.03 -5.08 -11.97
C ILE A 135 4.47 -4.09 -10.88
N THR A 136 5.26 -3.07 -11.23
CA THR A 136 5.75 -2.08 -10.26
C THR A 136 4.61 -1.32 -9.62
N GLY A 137 3.65 -0.83 -10.43
CA GLY A 137 2.48 -0.13 -9.93
C GLY A 137 1.68 -0.99 -8.94
N THR A 138 1.41 -2.26 -9.31
CA THR A 138 0.68 -3.22 -8.47
C THR A 138 1.43 -3.55 -7.19
N ALA A 139 2.73 -3.85 -7.29
CA ALA A 139 3.56 -4.26 -6.16
C ALA A 139 3.71 -3.14 -5.13
N VAL A 140 3.98 -1.92 -5.59
CA VAL A 140 4.04 -0.73 -4.70
C VAL A 140 2.68 -0.49 -4.04
N LEU A 141 1.58 -0.50 -4.82
CA LEU A 141 0.24 -0.26 -4.29
C LEU A 141 -0.12 -1.28 -3.21
N PHE A 142 0.08 -2.56 -3.52
CA PHE A 142 -0.28 -3.67 -2.64
C PHE A 142 0.54 -3.63 -1.35
N SER A 143 1.87 -3.48 -1.44
CA SER A 143 2.73 -3.42 -0.26
C SER A 143 2.35 -2.27 0.66
N LEU A 144 2.26 -1.05 0.11
CA LEU A 144 1.91 0.13 0.91
C LEU A 144 0.55 -0.02 1.57
N ALA A 145 -0.47 -0.46 0.82
CA ALA A 145 -1.80 -0.61 1.37
C ALA A 145 -1.88 -1.73 2.41
N TYR A 146 -1.27 -2.89 2.14
CA TYR A 146 -1.30 -4.04 3.03
C TYR A 146 -0.68 -3.70 4.38
N PHE A 147 0.55 -3.18 4.40
CA PHE A 147 1.23 -2.82 5.65
C PHE A 147 0.55 -1.64 6.33
N SER A 148 0.12 -0.62 5.58
CA SER A 148 -0.51 0.56 6.19
C SER A 148 -1.84 0.23 6.87
N CYS A 149 -2.62 -0.70 6.31
CA CYS A 149 -3.90 -1.12 6.89
C CYS A 149 -3.72 -1.99 8.15
N LYS A 150 -2.55 -2.61 8.36
CA LYS A 150 -2.30 -3.47 9.52
C LYS A 150 -2.17 -2.72 10.83
N ILE A 151 -1.62 -1.51 10.81
CA ILE A 151 -1.49 -0.65 12.01
C ILE A 151 -2.84 -0.41 12.71
N PRO A 152 -3.88 0.12 12.04
CA PRO A 152 -5.18 0.31 12.69
C PRO A 152 -5.86 -1.00 13.10
N GLU A 153 -5.60 -2.11 12.39
CA GLU A 153 -6.08 -3.45 12.80
C GLU A 153 -5.45 -3.86 14.14
N TYR A 154 -4.13 -3.79 14.28
CA TYR A 154 -3.44 -4.13 15.53
C TYR A 154 -3.84 -3.23 16.69
N MET A 155 -3.97 -1.92 16.46
CA MET A 155 -4.46 -0.98 17.46
C MET A 155 -5.89 -1.32 17.93
N SER A 156 -6.77 -1.72 17.00
CA SER A 156 -8.12 -2.16 17.34
C SER A 156 -8.12 -3.46 18.14
N GLU A 157 -7.23 -4.40 17.83
CA GLU A 157 -7.09 -5.65 18.58
C GLU A 157 -6.57 -5.41 20.01
N ILE A 158 -5.62 -4.49 20.18
CA ILE A 158 -5.14 -4.06 21.51
C ILE A 158 -6.28 -3.48 22.34
N LYS A 159 -7.09 -2.58 21.76
CA LYS A 159 -8.26 -2.00 22.46
C LYS A 159 -9.28 -3.07 22.85
N SER A 160 -9.52 -4.05 21.98
CA SER A 160 -10.37 -5.20 22.29
C SER A 160 -9.83 -6.04 23.46
N SER A 161 -8.51 -6.31 23.48
CA SER A 161 -7.84 -6.96 24.62
C SER A 161 -7.98 -6.16 25.92
N ILE A 162 -7.89 -4.82 25.87
CA ILE A 162 -8.11 -3.93 27.01
C ILE A 162 -9.58 -3.97 27.47
N GLY A 163 -10.54 -3.95 26.54
CA GLY A 163 -11.97 -4.11 26.84
C GLY A 163 -12.26 -5.42 27.59
N TRP A 164 -11.69 -6.53 27.12
CA TRP A 164 -11.80 -7.82 27.81
C TRP A 164 -11.21 -7.80 29.24
N LEU A 165 -10.11 -7.07 29.43
CA LEU A 165 -9.48 -6.86 30.75
C LEU A 165 -10.40 -6.09 31.70
N ILE A 166 -11.10 -5.06 31.20
CA ILE A 166 -12.08 -4.27 31.94
C ILE A 166 -13.24 -5.17 32.38
N ASP A 167 -13.89 -5.87 31.45
CA ASP A 167 -15.03 -6.75 31.71
C ASP A 167 -14.70 -7.78 32.80
N LYS A 168 -13.53 -8.44 32.66
CA LYS A 168 -13.08 -9.45 33.62
C LYS A 168 -12.83 -8.89 35.02
N HIS A 169 -12.48 -7.61 35.14
CA HIS A 169 -12.20 -6.99 36.44
C HIS A 169 -13.46 -6.46 37.13
N GLU A 170 -14.41 -5.87 36.38
CA GLU A 170 -15.72 -5.48 36.91
C GLU A 170 -16.46 -6.67 37.53
N PHE A 171 -16.33 -7.86 36.95
CA PHE A 171 -16.88 -9.10 37.52
C PHE A 171 -16.22 -9.54 38.84
N ASN A 172 -15.00 -9.10 39.14
CA ASN A 172 -14.19 -9.64 40.26
C ASN A 172 -13.98 -8.67 41.44
N HIS A 173 -14.06 -7.34 41.26
CA HIS A 173 -13.86 -6.39 42.37
C HIS A 173 -14.54 -5.02 42.13
N SER A 174 -15.43 -4.60 43.04
CA SER A 174 -16.19 -3.35 42.95
C SER A 174 -15.43 -2.07 43.37
N ASN A 175 -14.21 -2.17 43.90
CA ASN A 175 -13.54 -1.06 44.61
C ASN A 175 -12.40 -0.37 43.81
N GLY A 176 -12.12 -0.77 42.56
CA GLY A 176 -11.02 -0.27 41.73
C GLY A 176 -11.37 0.86 40.75
N VAL A 177 -12.37 1.69 41.05
CA VAL A 177 -13.04 2.58 40.09
C VAL A 177 -12.09 3.55 39.35
N LYS A 178 -11.06 4.10 40.02
CA LYS A 178 -10.17 5.10 39.40
C LYS A 178 -9.24 4.54 38.33
N ASP A 179 -8.67 3.36 38.54
CA ASP A 179 -7.72 2.77 37.60
C ASP A 179 -8.42 2.10 36.42
N LEU A 180 -9.64 1.60 36.64
CA LEU A 180 -10.53 1.09 35.59
C LEU A 180 -10.98 2.19 34.61
N LEU A 181 -11.20 3.41 35.11
CA LEU A 181 -11.51 4.58 34.27
C LEU A 181 -10.38 4.91 33.28
N ILE A 182 -9.12 4.67 33.65
CA ILE A 182 -7.96 4.91 32.75
C ILE A 182 -8.00 3.93 31.57
N LEU A 183 -8.30 2.66 31.83
CA LEU A 183 -8.44 1.65 30.78
C LEU A 183 -9.64 1.92 29.87
N HIS A 184 -10.79 2.30 30.44
CA HIS A 184 -11.96 2.71 29.64
C HIS A 184 -11.66 3.91 28.75
N ARG A 185 -10.84 4.86 29.21
CA ARG A 185 -10.42 5.99 28.39
C ARG A 185 -9.62 5.51 27.18
N ILE A 186 -8.75 4.53 27.33
CA ILE A 186 -7.94 3.97 26.25
C ILE A 186 -8.80 3.19 25.25
N GLU A 187 -9.68 2.33 25.75
CA GLU A 187 -10.62 1.54 24.94
C GLU A 187 -11.46 2.44 24.01
N ARG A 188 -11.92 3.59 24.53
CA ARG A 188 -12.76 4.55 23.80
C ARG A 188 -12.00 5.52 22.90
N LYS A 189 -10.67 5.53 22.89
CA LYS A 189 -9.91 6.40 21.98
C LYS A 189 -10.22 6.04 20.52
N GLU A 190 -10.12 7.00 19.63
CA GLU A 190 -10.25 6.75 18.19
C GLU A 190 -9.07 5.93 17.66
N THR A 191 -9.29 5.14 16.62
CA THR A 191 -8.23 4.34 16.00
C THR A 191 -7.42 5.22 15.05
N ILE A 192 -6.10 5.21 15.21
CA ILE A 192 -5.20 5.98 14.38
C ILE A 192 -4.99 5.24 13.07
N TYR A 193 -5.34 5.89 11.96
CA TYR A 193 -5.08 5.41 10.61
C TYR A 193 -3.84 6.12 10.06
N LEU A 194 -2.99 5.36 9.39
CA LEU A 194 -2.01 5.94 8.48
C LEU A 194 -2.75 6.64 7.35
N SER A 195 -2.26 7.82 6.97
CA SER A 195 -2.82 8.59 5.89
C SER A 195 -1.74 9.22 5.03
N ALA A 196 -2.04 9.38 3.74
CA ALA A 196 -1.19 10.07 2.80
C ALA A 196 -1.66 11.54 2.69
N CYS A 197 -0.79 12.48 3.07
CA CYS A 197 -1.06 13.92 3.15
C CYS A 197 -2.37 14.30 3.87
N GLY A 198 -2.83 13.49 4.83
CA GLY A 198 -4.11 13.71 5.54
C GLY A 198 -5.38 13.55 4.68
N ALA A 199 -5.25 13.26 3.39
CA ALA A 199 -6.38 13.14 2.46
C ALA A 199 -6.80 11.68 2.21
N ILE A 200 -5.82 10.78 2.10
CA ILE A 200 -6.06 9.38 1.75
C ILE A 200 -5.80 8.52 2.98
N TYR A 201 -6.83 7.86 3.50
CA TYR A 201 -6.72 7.00 4.68
C TYR A 201 -6.61 5.54 4.26
N PHE A 202 -5.60 4.84 4.78
CA PHE A 202 -5.39 3.42 4.53
C PHE A 202 -6.33 2.58 5.41
N LYS A 203 -7.55 2.38 4.89
CA LYS A 203 -8.56 1.49 5.48
C LYS A 203 -8.51 0.14 4.80
N ARG A 204 -9.03 -0.91 5.45
CA ARG A 204 -9.09 -2.28 4.91
C ARG A 204 -9.67 -2.38 3.49
N ASN A 205 -10.62 -1.49 3.13
CA ASN A 205 -11.25 -1.48 1.82
C ASN A 205 -10.51 -0.62 0.76
N PHE A 206 -9.36 -0.02 1.11
CA PHE A 206 -8.61 0.89 0.24
C PHE A 206 -8.23 0.25 -1.10
N LEU A 207 -7.64 -0.95 -1.09
CA LEU A 207 -7.23 -1.65 -2.31
C LEU A 207 -8.41 -1.90 -3.26
N PRO A 208 -9.54 -2.50 -2.81
CA PRO A 208 -10.74 -2.63 -3.63
C PRO A 208 -11.20 -1.32 -4.27
N TYR A 209 -11.18 -0.20 -3.53
CA TYR A 209 -11.57 1.11 -4.09
C TYR A 209 -10.63 1.56 -5.21
N VAL A 210 -9.31 1.43 -5.03
CA VAL A 210 -8.33 1.84 -6.05
C VAL A 210 -8.46 0.99 -7.31
N TYR A 211 -8.52 -0.34 -7.18
CA TYR A 211 -8.71 -1.22 -8.33
C TYR A 211 -10.07 -1.00 -9.01
N GLY A 212 -11.13 -0.74 -8.23
CA GLY A 212 -12.44 -0.38 -8.78
C GLY A 212 -12.38 0.90 -9.62
N ALA A 213 -11.70 1.94 -9.14
CA ALA A 213 -11.51 3.19 -9.88
C ALA A 213 -10.72 2.97 -11.18
N LEU A 214 -9.65 2.17 -11.13
CA LEU A 214 -8.86 1.81 -12.32
C LEU A 214 -9.69 1.02 -13.34
N LEU A 215 -10.54 0.09 -12.89
CA LEU A 215 -11.42 -0.67 -13.75
C LEU A 215 -12.46 0.22 -14.44
N ILE A 216 -13.08 1.16 -13.70
CA ILE A 216 -14.00 2.14 -14.28
C ILE A 216 -13.30 2.98 -15.35
N TYR A 217 -12.05 3.39 -15.10
CA TYR A 217 -11.25 4.14 -16.06
C TYR A 217 -11.03 3.37 -17.37
N VAL A 218 -10.67 2.09 -17.30
CA VAL A 218 -10.51 1.21 -18.48
C VAL A 218 -11.83 1.08 -19.25
N LEU A 219 -12.94 0.84 -18.56
CA LEU A 219 -14.25 0.74 -19.18
C LEU A 219 -14.62 2.05 -19.89
N HIS A 220 -14.32 3.19 -19.28
CA HIS A 220 -14.59 4.51 -19.87
C HIS A 220 -13.79 4.74 -21.16
N ILE A 221 -12.50 4.40 -21.18
CA ILE A 221 -11.67 4.49 -22.38
C ILE A 221 -12.21 3.57 -23.48
N SER A 222 -12.48 2.31 -23.16
CA SER A 222 -12.96 1.32 -24.11
C SER A 222 -14.29 1.73 -24.74
N ASN A 223 -15.23 2.22 -23.94
CA ASN A 223 -16.51 2.74 -24.42
C ASN A 223 -16.34 3.97 -25.33
N SER A 224 -15.44 4.88 -24.97
CA SER A 224 -15.12 6.06 -25.79
C SER A 224 -14.52 5.68 -27.15
N LYS A 225 -13.68 4.63 -27.20
CA LYS A 225 -13.12 4.09 -28.44
C LYS A 225 -14.17 3.40 -29.31
N MET A 226 -15.11 2.67 -28.72
CA MET A 226 -16.22 2.06 -29.46
C MET A 226 -17.13 3.11 -30.12
N LYS A 227 -17.44 4.21 -29.42
CA LYS A 227 -18.25 5.32 -29.97
C LYS A 227 -17.57 6.02 -31.14
N ASN A 228 -16.24 6.15 -31.10
CA ASN A 228 -15.46 6.85 -32.13
C ASN A 228 -14.94 5.91 -33.24
N SER A 229 -15.40 4.66 -33.30
CA SER A 229 -15.02 3.72 -34.35
C SER A 229 -15.70 4.10 -35.68
N PRO A 230 -14.97 4.16 -36.82
CA PRO A 230 -15.48 4.67 -38.10
C PRO A 230 -16.69 3.90 -38.66
N GLY A 231 -17.02 2.72 -38.13
CA GLY A 231 -18.25 1.98 -38.48
C GLY A 231 -19.55 2.52 -37.88
N ASN A 232 -19.50 3.39 -36.86
CA ASN A 232 -20.69 3.97 -36.21
C ASN A 232 -21.04 5.38 -36.73
N LEU A 233 -20.18 5.99 -37.54
CA LEU A 233 -20.43 7.29 -38.18
C LEU A 233 -21.19 7.19 -39.51
N SER A 234 -21.45 5.97 -40.01
CA SER A 234 -22.14 5.73 -41.29
C SER A 234 -23.64 5.44 -41.15
N VAL A 235 -24.24 5.59 -39.96
CA VAL A 235 -25.68 5.33 -39.71
C VAL A 235 -26.45 6.59 -39.28
N SER A 236 -25.79 7.74 -39.23
CA SER A 236 -26.45 9.03 -38.98
C SER A 236 -26.21 10.01 -40.13
N SER A 237 -26.86 9.76 -41.27
CA SER A 237 -27.13 10.74 -42.31
C SER A 237 -28.49 10.48 -42.91
#